data_AF-A0A2T2RR55-F1
#
_entry.id   AF-A0A2T2RR55-F1
#
_cell.length_a   1.000
_cell.length_b   1.000
_cell.length_c   1.000
_cell.angle_alpha   90.00
_cell.angle_beta   90.00
_cell.angle_gamma   90.00
#
_symmetry.space_group_name_H-M   'P 1'
#
loop_
_entity.id
_entity.type
_entity.pdbx_description
1 polymer ?
#
loop_
_entity_poly.entity_id
_entity_poly.type
_entity_poly.pdbx_seq_one_letter_code
_entity_poly.pdbx_strand_id
1 'polypeptide(L)' 'METQINCAEACVNGCVLGNQCPHREYAAEASKFVEETSLDSMLEIAEEAVRKKREQPTETEWVFPEEI' A
#
# COMPACT_ATOMS: atom_id res chain seq x y z
N MET A 1 -11.70 10.83 17.86
CA MET A 1 -12.18 11.17 16.50
C MET A 1 -11.25 10.48 15.54
N GLU A 2 -11.73 9.45 14.86
CA GLU A 2 -10.96 8.80 13.79
C GLU A 2 -11.07 9.71 12.57
N THR A 3 -10.00 10.44 12.28
CA THR A 3 -9.91 11.25 11.07
C THR A 3 -9.79 10.28 9.90
N GLN A 4 -10.89 10.08 9.18
CA GLN A 4 -10.88 9.38 7.90
C GLN A 4 -10.06 10.23 6.91
N ILE A 5 -8.81 9.84 6.68
CA ILE A 5 -7.88 10.51 5.79
C ILE A 5 -7.51 9.56 4.65
N ASN A 6 -7.58 10.08 3.42
CA ASN A 6 -7.06 9.36 2.27
C ASN A 6 -5.52 9.45 2.26
N CYS A 7 -4.86 8.46 2.88
CA CYS A 7 -3.40 8.42 2.96
C CYS A 7 -2.73 8.39 1.58
N ALA A 8 -3.38 7.83 0.56
CA ALA A 8 -2.82 7.75 -0.80
C ALA A 8 -2.69 9.13 -1.47
N GLU A 9 -3.52 10.09 -1.08
CA GLU A 9 -3.43 11.48 -1.56
C GLU A 9 -2.65 12.36 -0.59
N ALA A 10 -3.00 12.33 0.69
CA ALA A 10 -2.46 13.27 1.67
C ALA A 10 -1.00 12.98 2.05
N CYS A 11 -0.57 11.72 2.01
CA CYS A 11 0.77 11.30 2.43
C CYS A 11 1.70 10.93 1.25
N VAL A 12 1.31 11.26 0.01
CA VAL A 12 2.06 10.87 -1.20
C VAL A 12 3.51 11.38 -1.20
N ASN A 13 3.75 12.54 -0.58
CA ASN A 13 5.08 13.16 -0.45
C ASN A 13 5.72 12.98 0.93
N GLY A 14 5.14 12.13 1.79
CA GLY A 14 5.58 11.93 3.17
C GLY A 14 4.46 12.12 4.19
N CYS A 15 4.73 11.72 5.44
CA CYS A 15 3.73 11.73 6.51
C CYS A 15 3.36 13.17 6.93
N VAL A 16 2.09 13.53 6.76
CA VAL A 16 1.57 14.88 7.11
C VAL A 16 1.00 15.00 8.52
N LEU A 17 0.50 13.90 9.09
CA LEU A 17 -0.16 13.89 10.41
C LEU A 17 0.79 13.59 11.59
N GLY A 18 2.03 13.18 11.32
CA GLY A 18 3.00 12.82 12.33
C GLY A 18 2.47 11.77 13.32
N ASN A 19 2.33 12.16 14.60
CA ASN A 19 1.85 11.28 15.67
C ASN A 19 0.34 10.97 15.60
N GLN A 20 -0.43 11.72 14.81
CA GLN A 20 -1.87 11.51 14.65
C GLN A 20 -2.23 10.58 13.48
N CYS A 21 -1.23 9.93 12.86
CA CYS A 21 -1.48 8.96 11.80
C CYS A 21 -2.35 7.80 12.32
N PRO A 22 -3.50 7.51 11.69
CA PRO A 22 -4.39 6.42 12.12
C PRO A 22 -3.73 5.05 11.96
N HIS A 23 -2.73 4.92 11.08
CA HIS A 23 -2.02 3.68 10.77
C HIS A 23 -0.65 3.57 11.46
N ARG A 24 -0.43 4.34 12.54
CA ARG A 24 0.86 4.41 13.23
C ARG A 24 1.32 3.06 13.80
N GLU A 25 0.38 2.18 14.13
CA GLU A 25 0.67 0.83 14.64
C GLU A 25 1.52 -0.02 13.68
N TYR A 26 1.38 0.20 12.36
CA TYR A 26 2.15 -0.53 11.35
C TYR A 26 3.56 0.02 11.12
N ALA A 27 3.91 1.17 11.70
CA ALA A 27 5.22 1.80 11.49
C ALA A 27 6.37 0.91 11.97
N ALA A 28 6.17 0.18 13.07
CA ALA A 28 7.19 -0.72 13.62
C ALA A 28 7.45 -1.91 12.68
N GLU A 29 6.38 -2.51 12.14
CA GLU A 29 6.47 -3.63 11.20
C GLU A 29 7.12 -3.19 9.88
N ALA A 30 6.71 -2.04 9.35
CA ALA A 30 7.31 -1.47 8.14
C ALA A 30 8.82 -1.18 8.33
N SER A 31 9.22 -0.65 9.48
CA SER A 31 10.63 -0.40 9.78
C SER A 31 11.42 -1.70 9.84
N LYS A 32 10.87 -2.71 10.52
CA LYS A 32 11.48 -4.05 10.61
C LYS A 32 11.66 -4.69 9.23
N PHE A 33 10.65 -4.60 8.37
CA PHE A 33 10.74 -5.10 7.00
C PHE A 33 11.88 -4.45 6.22
N VAL A 34 12.02 -3.12 6.30
CA VAL A 34 13.09 -2.39 5.61
C VAL A 34 14.47 -2.74 6.16
N GLU A 35 14.60 -2.97 7.45
CA GLU A 35 15.87 -3.36 8.09
C GLU A 35 16.28 -4.80 7.78
N GLU A 36 15.32 -5.72 7.73
CA GLU A 36 15.59 -7.15 7.56
C GLU A 36 15.62 -7.60 6.09
N THR A 37 15.02 -6.83 5.18
CA THR A 37 14.97 -7.17 3.75
C THR A 37 16.14 -6.50 3.03
N SER A 38 16.94 -7.28 2.31
CA SER A 38 18.03 -6.72 1.49
C SER A 38 17.47 -5.93 0.31
N LEU A 39 18.25 -4.99 -0.21
CA LEU A 39 17.88 -4.22 -1.39
C LEU A 39 17.58 -5.15 -2.59
N ASP A 40 18.39 -6.20 -2.79
CA ASP A 40 18.17 -7.17 -3.87
C ASP A 40 16.82 -7.88 -3.73
N SER A 41 16.47 -8.34 -2.53
CA SER A 41 15.16 -8.96 -2.27
C SER A 41 14.00 -7.98 -2.47
N MET A 42 14.17 -6.70 -2.14
CA MET A 42 13.14 -5.68 -2.44
C MET A 42 12.94 -5.50 -3.95
N LEU A 43 14.02 -5.53 -4.74
CA LEU A 43 13.93 -5.42 -6.20
C LEU A 43 13.23 -6.64 -6.81
N GLU A 44 13.53 -7.85 -6.35
CA GLU A 44 12.84 -9.07 -6.77
C GLU A 44 11.33 -8.98 -6.48
N ILE A 45 10.95 -8.55 -5.27
CA ILE A 45 9.54 -8.34 -4.90
C ILE A 45 8.85 -7.34 -5.85
N ALA A 46 9.54 -6.25 -6.21
CA ALA A 46 9.01 -5.24 -7.12
C ALA A 46 8.80 -5.80 -8.54
N GLU A 47 9.75 -6.57 -9.07
CA GLU A 47 9.65 -7.21 -10.38
C GLU A 47 8.50 -8.23 -10.43
N GLU A 48 8.36 -9.05 -9.39
CA GLU A 48 7.28 -10.02 -9.25
C GLU A 48 5.91 -9.33 -9.22
N ALA A 49 5.78 -8.20 -8.53
CA ALA A 49 4.55 -7.41 -8.51
C ALA A 49 4.19 -6.86 -9.90
N VAL A 50 5.18 -6.38 -10.66
CA VAL A 50 5.00 -5.93 -12.04
C VAL A 50 4.57 -7.10 -12.94
N ARG A 51 5.21 -8.27 -12.80
CA ARG A 51 4.84 -9.46 -13.58
C ARG A 51 3.40 -9.87 -13.30
N LYS A 52 3.02 -9.99 -12.02
CA LYS A 52 1.64 -10.32 -11.61
C LYS A 52 0.62 -9.34 -12.17
N LYS A 53 0.94 -8.03 -12.19
CA LYS A 53 0.05 -7.01 -12.75
C LYS A 53 -0.13 -7.15 -14.27
N ARG A 54 0.90 -7.62 -14.99
CA ARG A 54 0.82 -7.88 -16.44
C ARG A 54 0.08 -9.17 -16.78
N GLU A 55 0.20 -10.18 -15.91
CA GLU A 55 -0.47 -11.48 -16.06
C GLU A 55 -1.93 -11.44 -15.58
N GLN A 56 -2.29 -10.47 -14.71
CA GLN A 56 -3.67 -10.26 -14.31
C GLN A 56 -4.54 -9.97 -15.54
N PRO A 57 -5.67 -10.68 -15.70
CA PRO A 57 -6.64 -10.37 -16.74
C PRO A 57 -7.02 -8.89 -16.68
N THR A 58 -7.06 -8.21 -17.83
CA THR A 58 -7.52 -6.82 -17.93
C THR A 58 -9.03 -6.68 -17.71
N GLU A 59 -9.73 -7.81 -17.65
CA GLU A 59 -11.11 -7.86 -17.17
C GLU A 59 -11.08 -7.65 -15.66
N THR A 60 -11.05 -6.38 -15.25
CA THR A 60 -11.67 -5.98 -13.99
C THR A 60 -13.00 -6.72 -13.90
N GLU A 61 -13.17 -7.54 -12.86
CA GLU A 61 -14.48 -8.08 -12.51
C GLU A 61 -15.42 -6.89 -12.41
N TRP A 62 -16.23 -6.69 -13.46
CA TRP A 62 -17.25 -5.64 -13.48
C TRP A 62 -18.30 -6.10 -12.49
N VAL A 63 -18.11 -5.74 -11.22
CA VAL A 63 -19.12 -5.92 -10.19
C VAL A 63 -20.24 -4.94 -10.54
N PHE A 64 -21.25 -5.44 -11.24
CA PHE A 64 -22.51 -4.72 -11.37
C PHE A 64 -23.07 -4.51 -9.96
N PRO A 65 -23.33 -3.26 -9.52
CA PRO A 65 -24.04 -3.04 -8.28
C PRO A 65 -25.40 -3.74 -8.41
N GLU A 66 -25.67 -4.73 -7.56
CA GLU A 66 -27.02 -5.28 -7.46
C GLU A 66 -27.98 -4.12 -7.17
N GLU A 67 -29.05 -4.07 -7.97
CA GLU A 67 -29.95 -2.93 -8.10
C GLU A 67 -30.51 -2.47 -6.74
N ILE A 68 -30.49 -1.14 -6.52
CA ILE A 68 -31.06 -0.44 -5.35
C ILE A 68 -32.58 -0.57 -5.33
#